data_AF-A0A5B9FQN6-F1
#
_entry.id   AF-A0A5B9FQN6-F1
#
_cell.length_a   1.000
_cell.length_b   1.000
_cell.length_c   1.000
_cell.angle_alpha   90.00
_cell.angle_beta   90.00
_cell.angle_gamma   90.00
#
_symmetry.space_group_name_H-M   'P 1'
#
loop_
_entity.id
_entity.type
_entity.pdbx_description
1 polymer ?
#
loop_
_entity_poly.entity_id
_entity_poly.type
_entity_poly.pdbx_seq_one_letter_code
_entity_poly.pdbx_strand_id
1 'polypeptide(L)'
;MKTNFLKLLMLIGVFMFVQCSTPDAEEAQSVTFNTKVTNVHPFLNCDCSESPTKVTTNAGTWANQFAPLVKFDRAAPDYPASVETVWASSAAGGKVCGGELALTDATAPTAPVFPTYYDVQQHPSDSDKIFIEYWFTYKRQEPCAAGQGGHDYDWEHIVLQVKKSTQKILTVTYFQHGGWYTKDWRNKAAGTRVVGYVGKKAHGMYHNSRSSSFFGYECTYYGDYRNPADAGDEYGTWNNLVAMSCEKTEFNFSGNWGASGKGPLFRTRDFWNFAACKGTDGLFGTDGCSQCDFGNSVTIGSIN
;
A
#
# COMPACT_ATOMS: atom_id res chain seq x y z
N MET A 1 -41.44 62.17 35.61
CA MET A 1 -41.00 62.15 37.02
C MET A 1 -40.73 60.69 37.38
N LYS A 2 -39.54 60.32 37.89
CA LYS A 2 -39.24 60.12 39.34
C LYS A 2 -40.31 59.22 40.01
N THR A 3 -40.00 58.07 40.63
CA THR A 3 -38.73 57.67 41.27
C THR A 3 -38.63 56.15 41.55
N ASN A 4 -37.40 55.62 41.48
CA ASN A 4 -36.76 54.60 42.31
C ASN A 4 -37.56 53.43 42.92
N PHE A 5 -37.13 52.20 42.61
CA PHE A 5 -36.76 51.22 43.64
C PHE A 5 -35.37 50.65 43.35
N LEU A 6 -34.67 50.21 44.40
CA LEU A 6 -33.20 50.06 44.44
C LEU A 6 -32.81 48.73 45.11
N LYS A 7 -31.57 48.23 44.82
CA LYS A 7 -30.85 47.10 45.47
C LYS A 7 -31.30 45.71 44.97
N LEU A 8 -30.45 44.69 44.80
CA LEU A 8 -28.98 44.47 44.95
C LEU A 8 -28.60 43.27 44.01
N LEU A 9 -27.37 42.79 43.75
CA LEU A 9 -25.99 42.95 44.26
C LEU A 9 -24.97 42.69 43.09
N MET A 10 -23.71 43.06 43.29
CA MET A 10 -22.44 42.66 42.62
C MET A 10 -22.45 41.55 41.53
N LEU A 11 -21.79 41.85 40.41
CA LEU A 11 -20.88 40.92 39.74
C LEU A 11 -19.48 41.56 39.67
N ILE A 12 -18.48 40.87 40.21
CA ILE A 12 -17.07 41.26 40.14
C ILE A 12 -16.54 40.86 38.77
N GLY A 13 -15.94 41.80 38.04
CA GLY A 13 -15.32 41.53 36.75
C GLY A 13 -14.03 40.74 36.92
N VAL A 14 -13.95 39.56 36.30
CA VAL A 14 -12.67 38.88 36.03
C VAL A 14 -12.30 39.17 34.58
N PHE A 15 -11.32 40.04 34.39
CA PHE A 15 -10.60 40.12 33.12
C PHE A 15 -9.81 38.83 32.93
N MET A 16 -10.34 37.88 32.15
CA MET A 16 -9.55 36.78 31.64
C MET A 16 -8.57 37.34 30.60
N PHE A 17 -7.29 37.44 30.98
CA PHE A 17 -6.22 37.62 30.02
C PHE A 17 -6.18 36.37 29.13
N VAL A 18 -6.55 36.52 27.86
CA VAL A 18 -6.27 35.49 26.85
C VAL A 18 -4.77 35.49 26.61
N GLN A 19 -4.05 34.66 27.36
CA GLN A 19 -2.68 34.31 26.98
C GLN A 19 -2.77 33.46 25.72
N CYS A 20 -2.26 33.99 24.61
CA CYS A 20 -1.92 33.16 23.46
C CYS A 20 -0.80 32.20 23.88
N SER A 21 -1.17 30.97 24.26
CA SER A 21 -0.23 29.87 24.28
C SER A 21 0.28 29.68 22.85
N THR A 22 1.57 29.93 22.65
CA THR A 22 2.30 29.37 21.51
C THR A 22 2.00 27.88 21.45
N PRO A 23 1.66 27.30 20.29
CA PRO A 23 1.55 25.85 20.20
C PRO A 23 2.91 25.28 20.60
N ASP A 24 2.90 24.41 21.61
CA ASP A 24 4.09 23.67 22.00
C ASP A 24 4.64 22.96 20.76
N ALA A 25 5.96 23.04 20.59
CA ALA A 25 6.60 22.41 19.45
C ALA A 25 6.25 20.92 19.45
N GLU A 26 5.65 20.43 18.36
CA GLU A 26 5.39 19.00 18.18
C GLU A 26 6.69 18.26 18.44
N GLU A 27 6.71 17.50 19.53
CA GLU A 27 7.85 16.70 19.92
C GLU A 27 8.11 15.73 18.76
N ALA A 28 9.24 15.93 18.06
CA ALA A 28 9.55 15.22 16.84
C ALA A 28 9.72 13.74 17.16
N GLN A 29 8.63 12.97 17.06
CA GLN A 29 8.64 11.54 17.28
C GLN A 29 9.66 10.93 16.34
N SER A 30 10.78 10.47 16.91
CA SER A 30 11.81 9.77 16.17
C SER A 30 11.20 8.47 15.67
N VAL A 31 10.74 8.47 14.41
CA VAL A 31 10.25 7.28 13.72
C VAL A 31 11.40 6.28 13.73
N THR A 32 11.31 5.33 14.66
CA THR A 32 12.27 4.25 14.77
C THR A 32 11.97 3.29 13.63
N PHE A 33 12.61 3.53 12.49
CA PHE A 33 12.63 2.55 11.41
C PHE A 33 13.11 1.22 12.00
N ASN A 34 12.37 0.14 11.77
CA ASN A 34 12.79 -1.22 12.12
C ASN A 34 13.92 -1.69 11.19
N THR A 35 15.06 -0.98 11.21
CA THR A 35 16.27 -1.28 10.44
C THR A 35 17.07 -2.41 11.08
N LYS A 36 16.40 -3.54 11.27
CA LYS A 36 16.93 -4.91 11.26
C LYS A 36 15.76 -5.86 11.47
N VAL A 37 15.33 -6.55 10.40
CA VAL A 37 14.49 -7.73 10.57
C VAL A 37 15.40 -8.83 11.12
N THR A 38 15.29 -9.10 12.42
CA THR A 38 16.02 -10.21 13.03
C THR A 38 15.42 -11.52 12.53
N ASN A 39 16.18 -12.27 11.73
CA ASN A 39 15.70 -13.52 11.15
C ASN A 39 15.59 -14.60 12.24
N VAL A 40 14.36 -15.03 12.54
CA VAL A 40 14.05 -16.07 13.54
C VAL A 40 13.87 -17.47 12.93
N HIS A 41 14.12 -17.61 11.62
CA HIS A 41 13.96 -18.84 10.86
C HIS A 41 15.27 -19.24 10.18
N PRO A 42 15.50 -20.55 9.90
CA PRO A 42 16.64 -20.98 9.13
C PRO A 42 16.61 -20.30 7.74
N PHE A 43 17.68 -19.60 7.41
CA PHE A 43 17.76 -18.81 6.19
C PHE A 43 17.69 -19.70 4.95
N LEU A 44 16.67 -19.47 4.13
CA LEU A 44 16.57 -20.07 2.81
C LEU A 44 17.52 -19.34 1.86
N ASN A 45 18.56 -20.04 1.40
CA ASN A 45 19.50 -19.53 0.41
C ASN A 45 19.03 -19.91 -1.01
N CYS A 46 18.01 -19.22 -1.52
CA CYS A 46 17.38 -19.51 -2.81
C CYS A 46 17.80 -18.54 -3.93
N ASP A 47 19.04 -18.07 -3.89
CA ASP A 47 19.64 -17.16 -4.87
C ASP A 47 18.84 -15.88 -5.13
N CYS A 48 18.15 -15.38 -4.10
CA CYS A 48 17.52 -14.06 -4.12
C CYS A 48 18.57 -12.98 -4.42
N SER A 49 18.32 -12.19 -5.47
CA SER A 49 19.12 -11.03 -5.82
C SER A 49 18.33 -9.75 -5.56
N GLU A 50 18.97 -8.79 -4.92
CA GLU A 50 18.46 -7.42 -4.89
C GLU A 50 18.56 -6.78 -6.28
N SER A 51 17.73 -5.76 -6.53
CA SER A 51 17.83 -4.95 -7.74
C SER A 51 19.16 -4.21 -7.77
N PRO A 52 19.91 -4.20 -8.90
CA PRO A 52 21.15 -3.42 -9.02
C PRO A 52 20.92 -1.91 -8.97
N THR A 53 19.66 -1.46 -9.08
CA THR A 53 19.26 -0.05 -8.93
C THR A 53 18.69 0.29 -7.54
N LYS A 54 18.69 -0.68 -6.61
CA LYS A 54 18.17 -0.50 -5.25
C LYS A 54 18.89 0.63 -4.52
N VAL A 55 18.11 1.58 -4.03
CA VAL A 55 18.59 2.67 -3.19
C VAL A 55 18.70 2.15 -1.76
N THR A 56 19.90 2.20 -1.18
CA THR A 56 20.14 1.81 0.21
C THR A 56 20.17 3.03 1.14
N THR A 57 20.86 4.10 0.73
CA THR A 57 20.92 5.37 1.48
C THR A 57 19.61 6.16 1.36
N ASN A 58 19.05 6.61 2.48
CA ASN A 58 17.82 7.42 2.58
C ASN A 58 16.51 6.76 2.06
N ALA A 59 16.53 5.47 1.68
CA ALA A 59 15.35 4.78 1.17
C ALA A 59 14.17 4.77 2.15
N GLY A 60 14.44 4.55 3.45
CA GLY A 60 13.40 4.63 4.49
C GLY A 60 12.77 6.02 4.61
N THR A 61 13.57 7.09 4.48
CA THR A 61 13.08 8.47 4.49
C THR A 61 12.14 8.74 3.32
N TRP A 62 12.53 8.33 2.10
CA TRP A 62 11.67 8.46 0.92
C TRP A 62 10.40 7.61 1.05
N ALA A 63 10.52 6.38 1.52
CA ALA A 63 9.38 5.50 1.74
C ALA A 63 8.39 6.07 2.77
N ASN A 64 8.86 6.66 3.87
CA ASN A 64 7.98 7.29 4.87
C ASN A 64 7.33 8.59 4.38
N GLN A 65 8.07 9.43 3.65
CA GLN A 65 7.56 10.67 3.08
C GLN A 65 6.40 10.41 2.10
N PHE A 66 6.56 9.43 1.21
CA PHE A 66 5.61 9.15 0.14
C PHE A 66 4.64 7.99 0.41
N ALA A 67 4.69 7.40 1.61
CA ALA A 67 3.84 6.28 2.00
C ALA A 67 2.34 6.60 1.81
N PRO A 68 1.58 5.73 1.11
CA PRO A 68 0.18 5.97 0.82
C PRO A 68 -0.67 5.91 2.09
N LEU A 69 -1.75 6.68 2.09
CA LEU A 69 -2.93 6.40 2.90
C LEU A 69 -3.72 5.29 2.19
N VAL A 70 -3.99 4.19 2.88
CA VAL A 70 -4.76 3.06 2.33
C VAL A 70 -6.17 3.09 2.92
N LYS A 71 -7.19 2.94 2.08
CA LYS A 71 -8.61 2.94 2.47
C LYS A 71 -9.25 1.61 2.14
N PHE A 72 -9.85 0.97 3.14
CA PHE A 72 -10.54 -0.29 3.00
C PHE A 72 -12.03 -0.08 2.73
N ASP A 73 -12.73 -1.13 2.33
CA ASP A 73 -14.19 -1.15 2.38
C ASP A 73 -14.65 -1.21 3.85
N ARG A 74 -15.71 -0.48 4.21
CA ARG A 74 -16.29 -0.45 5.58
C ARG A 74 -16.71 -1.81 6.15
N ALA A 75 -16.76 -2.83 5.30
CA ALA A 75 -17.02 -4.21 5.67
C ALA A 75 -16.02 -5.15 4.99
N ALA A 76 -14.75 -4.72 4.90
CA ALA A 76 -13.63 -5.59 4.54
C ALA A 76 -13.65 -6.86 5.42
N PRO A 77 -13.54 -8.05 4.82
CA PRO A 77 -13.57 -9.30 5.58
C PRO A 77 -12.24 -9.55 6.30
N ASP A 78 -11.15 -8.96 5.80
CA ASP A 78 -9.78 -9.15 6.26
C ASP A 78 -8.89 -7.92 5.97
N TYR A 79 -7.68 -7.96 6.53
CA TYR A 79 -6.62 -6.98 6.34
C TYR A 79 -5.28 -7.69 6.05
N PRO A 80 -4.27 -6.97 5.50
CA PRO A 80 -2.98 -7.57 5.21
C PRO A 80 -2.36 -8.26 6.43
N ALA A 81 -1.67 -9.37 6.19
CA ALA A 81 -0.86 -10.09 7.17
C ALA A 81 0.61 -9.70 7.06
N SER A 82 1.41 -10.13 8.04
CA SER A 82 2.87 -10.13 7.89
C SER A 82 3.33 -11.37 7.12
N VAL A 83 4.46 -11.27 6.42
CA VAL A 83 5.06 -12.43 5.74
C VAL A 83 5.43 -13.55 6.72
N GLU A 84 5.81 -13.21 7.96
CA GLU A 84 6.05 -14.19 9.04
C GLU A 84 4.75 -14.91 9.42
N THR A 85 3.62 -14.20 9.43
CA THR A 85 2.29 -14.77 9.72
C THR A 85 1.88 -15.70 8.58
N VAL A 86 2.08 -15.30 7.32
CA VAL A 86 1.90 -16.16 6.14
C VAL A 86 2.79 -17.41 6.24
N TRP A 87 4.07 -17.22 6.57
CA TRP A 87 5.04 -18.30 6.72
C TRP A 87 4.64 -19.28 7.83
N ALA A 88 4.22 -18.78 8.99
CA ALA A 88 3.72 -19.60 10.10
C ALA A 88 2.42 -20.35 9.73
N SER A 89 1.55 -19.74 8.93
CA SER A 89 0.28 -20.32 8.44
C SER A 89 0.45 -21.33 7.30
N SER A 90 1.66 -21.51 6.78
CA SER A 90 1.99 -22.43 5.68
C SER A 90 2.47 -23.80 6.15
N ALA A 91 2.14 -24.85 5.41
CA ALA A 91 2.68 -26.21 5.59
C ALA A 91 4.22 -26.24 5.52
N ALA A 92 4.87 -27.05 6.36
CA ALA A 92 6.33 -27.11 6.42
C ALA A 92 6.99 -27.64 5.13
N GLY A 93 6.38 -28.63 4.47
CA GLY A 93 6.96 -29.28 3.29
C GLY A 93 7.13 -28.38 2.07
N GLY A 94 6.38 -27.27 2.00
CA GLY A 94 6.46 -26.29 0.92
C GLY A 94 7.62 -25.29 1.05
N LYS A 95 8.22 -25.18 2.23
CA LYS A 95 9.19 -24.13 2.61
C LYS A 95 10.62 -24.45 2.15
N VAL A 96 10.78 -24.71 0.86
CA VAL A 96 12.04 -25.01 0.19
C VAL A 96 12.21 -24.16 -1.06
N CYS A 97 13.44 -23.95 -1.52
CA CYS A 97 13.70 -23.20 -2.75
C CYS A 97 12.98 -23.85 -3.95
N GLY A 98 12.24 -23.04 -4.71
CA GLY A 98 11.39 -23.51 -5.81
C GLY A 98 10.12 -24.29 -5.39
N GLY A 99 9.83 -24.42 -4.10
CA GLY A 99 8.63 -25.09 -3.59
C GLY A 99 7.32 -24.31 -3.77
N GLU A 100 6.28 -24.70 -3.06
CA GLU A 100 4.97 -24.04 -3.06
C GLU A 100 4.40 -23.97 -1.64
N LEU A 101 4.03 -22.77 -1.18
CA LEU A 101 3.39 -22.60 0.12
C LEU A 101 1.94 -23.09 0.04
N ALA A 102 1.60 -24.15 0.79
CA ALA A 102 0.22 -24.58 0.99
C ALA A 102 -0.32 -23.99 2.31
N LEU A 103 -1.51 -23.36 2.27
CA LEU A 103 -2.15 -22.77 3.44
C LEU A 103 -2.69 -23.86 4.37
N THR A 104 -2.36 -23.75 5.67
CA THR A 104 -2.83 -24.67 6.72
C THR A 104 -3.72 -24.00 7.76
N ASP A 105 -3.69 -22.67 7.85
CA ASP A 105 -4.60 -21.86 8.64
C ASP A 105 -5.02 -20.63 7.84
N ALA A 106 -6.30 -20.55 7.47
CA ALA A 106 -6.87 -19.44 6.70
C ALA A 106 -7.30 -18.24 7.56
N THR A 107 -7.13 -18.27 8.89
CA THR A 107 -7.56 -17.19 9.80
C THR A 107 -6.84 -15.88 9.48
N ALA A 108 -7.53 -14.94 8.83
CA ALA A 108 -6.96 -13.66 8.40
C ALA A 108 -7.03 -12.59 9.52
N PRO A 109 -6.15 -11.58 9.50
CA PRO A 109 -6.25 -10.43 10.40
C PRO A 109 -7.57 -9.67 10.22
N THR A 110 -8.26 -9.39 11.33
CA THR A 110 -9.55 -8.66 11.36
C THR A 110 -9.43 -7.21 11.83
N ALA A 111 -8.20 -6.69 11.91
CA ALA A 111 -7.91 -5.29 12.25
C ALA A 111 -6.82 -4.72 11.33
N PRO A 112 -6.85 -3.42 10.99
CA PRO A 112 -5.86 -2.75 10.14
C PRO A 112 -4.55 -2.50 10.91
N VAL A 113 -3.85 -3.55 11.32
CA VAL A 113 -2.55 -3.47 12.00
C VAL A 113 -1.58 -4.39 11.28
N PHE A 114 -0.96 -3.86 10.23
CA PHE A 114 -0.17 -4.65 9.29
C PHE A 114 1.11 -3.94 8.85
N PRO A 115 2.17 -4.70 8.49
CA PRO A 115 3.36 -4.13 7.89
C PRO A 115 3.07 -3.71 6.44
N THR A 116 3.64 -2.59 6.03
CA THR A 116 3.73 -2.21 4.63
C THR A 116 5.17 -2.42 4.17
N TYR A 117 5.35 -3.33 3.23
CA TYR A 117 6.67 -3.68 2.73
C TYR A 117 7.08 -2.73 1.62
N TYR A 118 8.31 -2.23 1.65
CA TYR A 118 8.75 -1.24 0.65
C TYR A 118 10.10 -1.56 0.04
N ASP A 119 10.32 -1.02 -1.16
CA ASP A 119 11.64 -0.86 -1.74
C ASP A 119 11.72 0.45 -2.54
N VAL A 120 12.93 0.93 -2.77
CA VAL A 120 13.20 2.16 -3.53
C VAL A 120 14.24 1.85 -4.59
N GLN A 121 13.93 2.14 -5.84
CA GLN A 121 14.81 1.89 -6.99
C GLN A 121 15.11 3.20 -7.73
N GLN A 122 16.36 3.40 -8.13
CA GLN A 122 16.80 4.55 -8.91
C GLN A 122 16.54 4.30 -10.40
N HIS A 123 15.94 5.25 -11.12
CA HIS A 123 15.81 5.11 -12.57
C HIS A 123 17.22 5.04 -13.20
N PRO A 124 17.56 4.00 -13.99
CA PRO A 124 18.96 3.69 -14.33
C PRO A 124 19.66 4.77 -15.16
N SER A 125 18.92 5.58 -15.92
CA SER A 125 19.43 6.69 -16.73
C SER A 125 18.96 8.08 -16.29
N ASP A 126 18.27 8.20 -15.15
CA ASP A 126 17.79 9.49 -14.62
C ASP A 126 18.05 9.53 -13.11
N SER A 127 19.12 10.22 -12.71
CA SER A 127 19.55 10.29 -11.31
C SER A 127 18.64 11.14 -10.42
N ASP A 128 17.63 11.84 -10.97
CA ASP A 128 16.65 12.61 -10.20
C ASP A 128 15.33 11.84 -9.99
N LYS A 129 15.12 10.72 -10.69
CA LYS A 129 13.89 9.94 -10.67
C LYS A 129 14.03 8.62 -9.91
N ILE A 130 13.17 8.39 -8.93
CA ILE A 130 13.08 7.12 -8.19
C ILE A 130 11.70 6.48 -8.34
N PHE A 131 11.66 5.16 -8.21
CA PHE A 131 10.45 4.39 -8.01
C PHE A 131 10.39 3.94 -6.56
N ILE A 132 9.24 4.12 -5.92
CA ILE A 132 8.97 3.61 -4.59
C ILE A 132 7.79 2.67 -4.71
N GLU A 133 7.98 1.42 -4.31
CA GLU A 133 6.93 0.40 -4.31
C GLU A 133 6.51 0.09 -2.88
N TYR A 134 5.21 -0.10 -2.68
CA TYR A 134 4.62 -0.51 -1.40
C TYR A 134 3.77 -1.75 -1.63
N TRP A 135 4.09 -2.82 -0.91
CA TRP A 135 3.49 -4.14 -1.01
C TRP A 135 2.76 -4.52 0.28
N PHE A 136 1.63 -5.20 0.09
CA PHE A 136 0.76 -5.76 1.11
C PHE A 136 0.58 -7.25 0.78
N THR A 137 0.61 -8.12 1.79
CA THR A 137 0.31 -9.56 1.58
C THR A 137 -0.91 -9.95 2.37
N TYR A 138 -1.76 -10.79 1.78
CA TYR A 138 -2.92 -11.38 2.44
C TYR A 138 -2.70 -12.88 2.62
N LYS A 139 -3.30 -13.49 3.64
CA LYS A 139 -3.23 -14.95 3.82
C LYS A 139 -4.03 -15.70 2.76
N ARG A 140 -5.09 -15.09 2.24
CA ARG A 140 -6.04 -15.71 1.32
C ARG A 140 -6.93 -14.65 0.70
N GLN A 141 -7.13 -14.73 -0.61
CA GLN A 141 -8.23 -14.06 -1.28
C GLN A 141 -9.44 -15.00 -1.28
N GLU A 142 -10.57 -14.58 -0.72
CA GLU A 142 -11.80 -15.38 -0.81
C GLU A 142 -12.49 -15.19 -2.18
N PRO A 143 -13.29 -16.17 -2.66
CA PRO A 143 -13.97 -16.07 -3.95
C PRO A 143 -14.78 -14.77 -4.09
N CYS A 144 -14.29 -13.89 -4.97
CA CYS A 144 -14.92 -12.61 -5.24
C CYS A 144 -16.29 -12.83 -5.91
N ALA A 145 -16.38 -13.76 -6.86
CA ALA A 145 -17.61 -14.24 -7.49
C ALA A 145 -17.74 -15.78 -7.36
N ALA A 146 -18.91 -16.32 -7.71
CA ALA A 146 -19.22 -17.74 -7.54
C ALA A 146 -18.23 -18.65 -8.31
N GLY A 147 -17.34 -19.33 -7.58
CA GLY A 147 -16.32 -20.22 -8.14
C GLY A 147 -15.14 -19.50 -8.82
N GLN A 148 -14.93 -18.21 -8.56
CA GLN A 148 -13.91 -17.40 -9.23
C GLN A 148 -13.04 -16.60 -8.25
N GLY A 149 -11.78 -16.37 -8.62
CA GLY A 149 -10.81 -15.49 -7.96
C GLY A 149 -10.26 -15.94 -6.59
N GLY A 150 -10.92 -16.84 -5.87
CA GLY A 150 -10.41 -17.30 -4.58
C GLY A 150 -9.11 -18.10 -4.69
N HIS A 151 -8.07 -17.70 -3.96
CA HIS A 151 -6.80 -18.42 -3.88
C HIS A 151 -6.07 -18.19 -2.55
N ASP A 152 -5.19 -19.12 -2.20
CA ASP A 152 -4.31 -18.99 -1.05
C ASP A 152 -3.21 -17.97 -1.35
N TYR A 153 -2.99 -17.08 -0.38
CA TYR A 153 -2.12 -15.91 -0.43
C TYR A 153 -2.45 -14.88 -1.51
N ASP A 154 -2.20 -13.61 -1.18
CA ASP A 154 -2.16 -12.55 -2.19
C ASP A 154 -1.03 -11.55 -1.92
N TRP A 155 -0.68 -10.79 -2.96
CA TRP A 155 0.43 -9.84 -3.01
C TRP A 155 0.06 -8.64 -3.87
N GLU A 156 -0.43 -7.61 -3.19
CA GLU A 156 -0.98 -6.40 -3.79
C GLU A 156 -0.06 -5.21 -3.56
N HIS A 157 -0.01 -4.29 -4.54
CA HIS A 157 0.97 -3.20 -4.48
C HIS A 157 0.62 -1.95 -5.28
N ILE A 158 1.33 -0.88 -4.94
CA ILE A 158 1.26 0.42 -5.58
C ILE A 158 2.67 0.97 -5.79
N VAL A 159 2.93 1.57 -6.96
CA VAL A 159 4.25 2.11 -7.33
C VAL A 159 4.15 3.59 -7.63
N LEU A 160 4.98 4.39 -6.98
CA LEU A 160 5.08 5.83 -7.16
C LEU A 160 6.37 6.14 -7.93
N GLN A 161 6.27 6.88 -9.03
CA GLN A 161 7.44 7.52 -9.65
C GLN A 161 7.61 8.92 -9.06
N VAL A 162 8.76 9.22 -8.48
CA VAL A 162 9.02 10.48 -7.76
C VAL A 162 10.25 11.18 -8.33
N LYS A 163 10.16 12.51 -8.44
CA LYS A 163 11.26 13.40 -8.78
C LYS A 163 11.86 13.99 -7.49
N LYS A 164 13.11 13.62 -7.17
CA LYS A 164 13.76 13.94 -5.88
C LYS A 164 13.96 15.44 -5.69
N SER A 165 14.43 16.15 -6.70
CA SER A 165 14.72 17.59 -6.67
C SER A 165 13.52 18.47 -6.31
N THR A 166 12.31 18.05 -6.68
CA THR A 166 11.06 18.79 -6.43
C THR A 166 10.17 18.13 -5.39
N GLN A 167 10.55 16.95 -4.89
CA GLN A 167 9.74 16.09 -4.02
C GLN A 167 8.31 15.88 -4.54
N LYS A 168 8.15 15.82 -5.87
CA LYS A 168 6.87 15.60 -6.54
C LYS A 168 6.75 14.17 -7.04
N ILE A 169 5.56 13.60 -6.84
CA ILE A 169 5.13 12.39 -7.53
C ILE A 169 4.80 12.78 -8.97
N LEU A 170 5.38 12.05 -9.93
CA LEU A 170 5.11 12.18 -11.36
C LEU A 170 3.92 11.28 -11.74
N THR A 171 3.96 10.03 -11.31
CA THR A 171 2.94 9.03 -11.61
C THR A 171 2.67 8.12 -10.43
N VAL A 172 1.47 7.54 -10.40
CA VAL A 172 1.11 6.47 -9.46
C VAL A 172 0.52 5.32 -10.26
N THR A 173 1.09 4.14 -10.11
CA THR A 173 0.67 2.91 -10.78
C THR A 173 0.00 1.99 -9.78
N TYR A 174 -1.23 1.60 -10.08
CA TYR A 174 -2.08 0.76 -9.26
C TYR A 174 -2.16 -0.62 -9.90
N PHE A 175 -1.89 -1.67 -9.12
CA PHE A 175 -1.90 -3.06 -9.56
C PHE A 175 -3.12 -3.79 -8.99
N GLN A 176 -3.64 -4.74 -9.76
CA GLN A 176 -4.76 -5.60 -9.42
C GLN A 176 -4.86 -6.74 -10.43
N HIS A 177 -5.20 -7.95 -10.01
CA HIS A 177 -5.47 -9.11 -10.88
C HIS A 177 -4.40 -9.43 -11.96
N GLY A 178 -3.13 -9.09 -11.70
CA GLY A 178 -2.02 -9.26 -12.65
C GLY A 178 -1.97 -8.24 -13.80
N GLY A 179 -2.89 -7.27 -13.80
CA GLY A 179 -2.87 -6.05 -14.61
C GLY A 179 -2.50 -4.81 -13.78
N TRP A 180 -2.44 -3.66 -14.44
CA TRP A 180 -2.16 -2.38 -13.79
C TRP A 180 -2.52 -1.18 -14.65
N TYR A 181 -2.57 0.00 -14.04
CA TYR A 181 -2.75 1.27 -14.73
C TYR A 181 -2.10 2.44 -13.98
N THR A 182 -1.64 3.42 -14.76
CA THR A 182 -0.90 4.59 -14.26
C THR A 182 -1.77 5.85 -14.32
N LYS A 183 -1.79 6.60 -13.23
CA LYS A 183 -2.45 7.91 -13.11
C LYS A 183 -1.44 9.05 -13.12
N ASP A 184 -1.78 10.16 -13.78
CA ASP A 184 -0.95 11.35 -13.80
C ASP A 184 -1.04 12.10 -12.47
N TRP A 185 0.11 12.30 -11.82
CA TRP A 185 0.22 12.96 -10.53
C TRP A 185 0.99 14.28 -10.57
N ARG A 186 1.53 14.69 -11.73
CA ARG A 186 2.38 15.90 -11.89
C ARG A 186 1.68 17.19 -11.45
N ASN A 187 0.35 17.22 -11.61
CA ASN A 187 -0.53 18.32 -11.23
C ASN A 187 -0.82 18.41 -9.72
N LYS A 188 -0.35 17.46 -8.89
CA LYS A 188 -0.48 17.52 -7.42
C LYS A 188 0.66 18.35 -6.81
N ALA A 189 0.41 18.88 -5.61
CA ALA A 189 1.42 19.61 -4.84
C ALA A 189 2.43 18.64 -4.21
N ALA A 190 3.68 19.08 -4.04
CA ALA A 190 4.65 18.32 -3.24
C ALA A 190 4.13 18.13 -1.80
N GLY A 191 4.44 16.99 -1.18
CA GLY A 191 3.88 16.60 0.12
C GLY A 191 2.45 16.06 0.11
N THR A 192 1.74 16.07 -1.03
CA THR A 192 0.44 15.39 -1.14
C THR A 192 0.64 13.88 -1.06
N ARG A 193 0.08 13.21 -0.05
CA ARG A 193 0.10 11.74 0.06
C ARG A 193 -0.87 11.09 -0.93
N VAL A 194 -0.46 9.95 -1.48
CA VAL A 194 -1.29 9.10 -2.33
C VAL A 194 -2.40 8.48 -1.49
N VAL A 195 -3.60 8.35 -2.06
CA VAL A 195 -4.69 7.57 -1.49
C VAL A 195 -4.89 6.34 -2.36
N GLY A 196 -4.65 5.15 -1.81
CA GLY A 196 -5.00 3.87 -2.42
C GLY A 196 -6.27 3.32 -1.77
N TYR A 197 -7.19 2.80 -2.57
CA TYR A 197 -8.36 2.06 -2.11
C TYR A 197 -8.13 0.57 -2.34
N VAL A 198 -8.45 -0.26 -1.36
CA VAL A 198 -8.31 -1.72 -1.43
C VAL A 198 -9.64 -2.34 -1.86
N GLY A 199 -9.57 -3.29 -2.78
CA GLY A 199 -10.69 -4.14 -3.14
C GLY A 199 -11.17 -5.01 -1.96
N LYS A 200 -12.46 -4.94 -1.64
CA LYS A 200 -13.08 -5.66 -0.51
C LYS A 200 -12.86 -7.17 -0.60
N LYS A 201 -12.99 -7.75 -1.79
CA LYS A 201 -12.92 -9.21 -1.98
C LYS A 201 -11.72 -9.65 -2.81
N ALA A 202 -11.29 -8.77 -3.69
CA ALA A 202 -10.38 -9.04 -4.78
C ALA A 202 -9.03 -8.31 -4.57
N HIS A 203 -8.85 -7.71 -3.37
CA HIS A 203 -7.64 -7.13 -2.75
C HIS A 203 -6.84 -6.07 -3.52
N GLY A 204 -7.14 -5.85 -4.80
CA GLY A 204 -6.49 -4.94 -5.72
C GLY A 204 -6.35 -3.52 -5.19
N MET A 205 -5.29 -2.83 -5.64
CA MET A 205 -5.09 -1.42 -5.35
C MET A 205 -5.80 -0.56 -6.40
N TYR A 206 -6.51 0.47 -5.94
CA TYR A 206 -7.30 1.36 -6.79
C TYR A 206 -7.14 2.84 -6.45
N HIS A 207 -7.33 3.71 -7.44
CA HIS A 207 -7.22 5.17 -7.27
C HIS A 207 -8.51 5.84 -6.77
N ASN A 208 -9.62 5.09 -6.69
CA ASN A 208 -10.96 5.60 -6.42
C ASN A 208 -11.79 4.65 -5.54
N SER A 209 -12.83 5.19 -4.90
CA SER A 209 -13.86 4.41 -4.22
C SER A 209 -14.89 3.82 -5.19
N ARG A 210 -15.66 2.83 -4.72
CA ARG A 210 -16.78 2.20 -5.44
C ARG A 210 -17.76 1.60 -4.42
N SER A 211 -19.01 2.05 -4.48
CA SER A 211 -20.10 1.65 -3.59
C SER A 211 -21.12 0.69 -4.23
N SER A 212 -20.87 0.22 -5.45
CA SER A 212 -21.77 -0.64 -6.22
C SER A 212 -21.01 -1.70 -7.02
N SER A 213 -21.63 -2.87 -7.17
CA SER A 213 -21.16 -3.98 -7.99
C SER A 213 -22.32 -4.63 -8.76
N PHE A 214 -21.97 -5.53 -9.67
CA PHE A 214 -22.91 -6.34 -10.44
C PHE A 214 -22.50 -7.81 -10.30
N PHE A 215 -23.49 -8.71 -10.28
CA PHE A 215 -23.24 -10.15 -10.12
C PHE A 215 -22.25 -10.69 -11.18
N GLY A 216 -21.18 -11.31 -10.71
CA GLY A 216 -20.06 -11.81 -11.51
C GLY A 216 -18.89 -10.84 -11.61
N TYR A 217 -19.12 -9.53 -11.50
CA TYR A 217 -18.09 -8.50 -11.68
C TYR A 217 -17.30 -8.21 -10.40
N GLU A 218 -17.61 -8.86 -9.27
CA GLU A 218 -16.91 -8.65 -8.00
C GLU A 218 -15.40 -8.91 -8.06
N CYS A 219 -14.93 -9.68 -9.05
CA CYS A 219 -13.52 -9.96 -9.33
C CYS A 219 -12.85 -8.97 -10.31
N THR A 220 -13.50 -7.84 -10.60
CA THR A 220 -13.06 -6.86 -11.61
C THR A 220 -12.89 -5.49 -10.96
N TYR A 221 -12.06 -4.64 -11.56
CA TYR A 221 -11.95 -3.20 -11.27
C TYR A 221 -13.33 -2.51 -11.16
N TYR A 222 -14.30 -2.98 -11.95
CA TYR A 222 -15.64 -2.41 -12.08
C TYR A 222 -16.66 -2.92 -11.06
N GLY A 223 -16.36 -4.01 -10.37
CA GLY A 223 -17.29 -4.59 -9.40
C GLY A 223 -16.69 -4.88 -8.02
N ASP A 224 -15.38 -4.81 -7.79
CA ASP A 224 -14.93 -4.94 -6.40
C ASP A 224 -15.25 -3.67 -5.59
N TYR A 225 -15.91 -3.90 -4.44
CA TYR A 225 -16.34 -2.86 -3.53
C TYR A 225 -15.13 -2.23 -2.84
N ARG A 226 -15.20 -0.93 -2.60
CA ARG A 226 -14.16 -0.15 -1.93
C ARG A 226 -14.79 1.14 -1.43
N ASN A 227 -15.66 0.98 -0.44
CA ASN A 227 -16.57 1.99 0.07
C ASN A 227 -16.30 2.27 1.57
N PRO A 228 -15.22 2.98 1.93
CA PRO A 228 -15.01 3.43 3.30
C PRO A 228 -16.21 4.26 3.78
N ALA A 229 -16.51 4.20 5.08
CA ALA A 229 -17.51 5.00 5.76
C ALA A 229 -16.89 6.27 6.37
N ASP A 230 -15.78 6.11 7.08
CA ASP A 230 -15.10 7.17 7.82
C ASP A 230 -13.61 6.83 8.06
N ALA A 231 -12.95 7.59 8.94
CA ALA A 231 -11.53 7.45 9.24
C ALA A 231 -11.13 6.09 9.86
N GLY A 232 -12.08 5.31 10.41
CA GLY A 232 -11.83 3.95 10.88
C GLY A 232 -11.44 2.96 9.77
N ASP A 233 -11.80 3.27 8.52
CA ASP A 233 -11.45 2.48 7.34
C ASP A 233 -10.14 2.93 6.68
N GLU A 234 -9.41 3.87 7.28
CA GLU A 234 -8.22 4.50 6.72
C GLU A 234 -6.96 4.14 7.54
N TYR A 235 -5.92 3.64 6.87
CA TYR A 235 -4.66 3.26 7.50
C TYR A 235 -3.44 3.98 6.90
N GLY A 236 -2.69 4.66 7.77
CA GLY A 236 -1.44 5.32 7.42
C GLY A 236 -0.27 4.34 7.36
N THR A 237 0.13 3.93 6.15
CA THR A 237 1.16 2.89 5.95
C THR A 237 2.56 3.28 6.48
N TRP A 238 2.83 4.57 6.63
CA TRP A 238 4.07 5.12 7.19
C TRP A 238 4.34 4.68 8.64
N ASN A 239 3.33 4.21 9.37
CA ASN A 239 3.44 3.78 10.77
C ASN A 239 4.12 2.42 10.95
N ASN A 240 4.20 1.58 9.91
CA ASN A 240 4.77 0.23 9.99
C ASN A 240 5.46 -0.17 8.67
N LEU A 241 6.47 0.62 8.29
CA LEU A 241 7.26 0.37 7.08
C LEU A 241 8.37 -0.65 7.34
N VAL A 242 8.44 -1.69 6.49
CA VAL A 242 9.47 -2.73 6.54
C VAL A 242 10.18 -2.80 5.19
N ALA A 243 11.49 -2.59 5.16
CA ALA A 243 12.27 -2.73 3.94
C ALA A 243 12.26 -4.19 3.45
N MET A 244 11.96 -4.42 2.18
CA MET A 244 12.16 -5.73 1.56
C MET A 244 13.67 -6.01 1.47
N SER A 245 14.08 -7.22 1.85
CA SER A 245 15.49 -7.63 1.83
C SER A 245 15.62 -9.14 1.58
N CYS A 246 16.53 -9.54 0.70
CA CYS A 246 16.94 -10.94 0.53
C CYS A 246 17.55 -11.54 1.80
N GLU A 247 17.95 -10.75 2.81
CA GLU A 247 18.38 -11.24 4.14
C GLU A 247 17.22 -11.83 4.97
N LYS A 248 15.97 -11.58 4.55
CA LYS A 248 14.78 -12.09 5.20
C LYS A 248 14.30 -13.38 4.52
N THR A 249 14.21 -14.48 5.28
CA THR A 249 13.84 -15.81 4.80
C THR A 249 12.60 -15.84 3.90
N GLU A 250 11.53 -15.13 4.30
CA GLU A 250 10.27 -15.12 3.57
C GLU A 250 10.39 -14.38 2.23
N PHE A 251 11.21 -13.32 2.15
CA PHE A 251 11.50 -12.63 0.89
C PHE A 251 12.50 -13.37 0.01
N ASN A 252 13.36 -14.22 0.60
CA ASN A 252 14.26 -15.11 -0.14
C ASN A 252 13.54 -16.35 -0.69
N PHE A 253 12.28 -16.61 -0.34
CA PHE A 253 11.56 -17.77 -0.86
C PHE A 253 11.23 -17.65 -2.36
N SER A 254 11.99 -18.40 -3.19
CA SER A 254 11.84 -18.44 -4.66
C SER A 254 10.67 -19.30 -5.17
N GLY A 255 9.95 -19.96 -4.27
CA GLY A 255 8.79 -20.80 -4.59
C GLY A 255 7.52 -20.01 -4.90
N ASN A 256 6.42 -20.74 -5.13
CA ASN A 256 5.09 -20.15 -5.34
C ASN A 256 4.41 -19.84 -4.00
N TRP A 257 3.74 -18.70 -3.92
CA TRP A 257 2.90 -18.35 -2.76
C TRP A 257 1.48 -18.85 -3.05
N GLY A 258 1.17 -20.06 -2.58
CA GLY A 258 -0.02 -20.79 -3.06
C GLY A 258 0.15 -21.20 -4.51
N ALA A 259 -0.95 -21.54 -5.18
CA ALA A 259 -0.95 -21.78 -6.62
C ALA A 259 -0.67 -20.52 -7.47
N SER A 260 -0.58 -19.33 -6.84
CA SER A 260 -0.67 -18.03 -7.50
C SER A 260 0.58 -17.16 -7.31
N GLY A 261 1.57 -17.34 -8.19
CA GLY A 261 2.66 -16.38 -8.37
C GLY A 261 3.79 -16.44 -7.33
N LYS A 262 4.71 -15.48 -7.42
CA LYS A 262 5.96 -15.41 -6.65
C LYS A 262 5.92 -14.29 -5.61
N GLY A 263 6.83 -14.32 -4.63
CA GLY A 263 7.06 -13.19 -3.72
C GLY A 263 7.66 -11.98 -4.44
N PRO A 264 7.60 -10.75 -3.87
CA PRO A 264 8.00 -9.51 -4.55
C PRO A 264 9.42 -9.52 -5.15
N LEU A 265 10.42 -10.03 -4.43
CA LEU A 265 11.81 -10.06 -4.89
C LEU A 265 12.07 -11.03 -6.06
N PHE A 266 11.10 -11.89 -6.40
CA PHE A 266 11.15 -12.81 -7.54
C PHE A 266 10.18 -12.41 -8.67
N ARG A 267 9.71 -11.15 -8.68
CA ARG A 267 8.93 -10.54 -9.77
C ARG A 267 9.80 -9.52 -10.53
N THR A 268 9.52 -9.30 -11.80
CA THR A 268 10.12 -8.17 -12.54
C THR A 268 9.70 -6.86 -11.90
N ARG A 269 10.67 -6.01 -11.54
CA ARG A 269 10.45 -4.74 -10.83
C ARG A 269 11.11 -3.54 -11.51
N ASP A 270 11.51 -3.70 -12.76
CA ASP A 270 12.04 -2.65 -13.64
C ASP A 270 10.91 -1.73 -14.11
N PHE A 271 10.22 -1.05 -13.18
CA PHE A 271 8.99 -0.30 -13.49
C PHE A 271 9.19 0.80 -14.53
N TRP A 272 10.42 1.31 -14.69
CA TRP A 272 10.77 2.24 -15.77
C TRP A 272 10.59 1.65 -17.18
N ASN A 273 10.63 0.33 -17.33
CA ASN A 273 10.41 -0.41 -18.59
C ASN A 273 8.94 -0.85 -18.79
N PHE A 274 8.06 -0.66 -17.80
CA PHE A 274 6.66 -1.10 -17.90
C PHE A 274 5.88 -0.15 -18.81
N ALA A 275 4.98 -0.70 -19.62
CA ALA A 275 3.91 0.09 -20.23
C ALA A 275 3.04 0.73 -19.12
N ALA A 276 2.51 1.93 -19.35
CA ALA A 276 1.72 2.66 -18.36
C ALA A 276 0.40 1.97 -17.99
N CYS A 277 -0.04 0.98 -18.77
CA CYS A 277 -1.01 0.01 -18.31
C CYS A 277 -0.78 -1.37 -18.95
N LYS A 278 -1.31 -2.39 -18.30
CA LYS A 278 -1.45 -3.74 -18.85
C LYS A 278 -2.78 -4.30 -18.38
N GLY A 279 -3.52 -4.86 -19.34
CA GLY A 279 -4.74 -5.61 -19.09
C GLY A 279 -5.82 -5.24 -20.09
N THR A 280 -6.81 -6.11 -20.18
CA THR A 280 -8.05 -5.89 -20.93
C THR A 280 -9.21 -5.84 -19.94
N ASP A 281 -10.14 -4.93 -20.20
CA ASP A 281 -11.34 -4.76 -19.39
C ASP A 281 -12.30 -5.96 -19.53
N GLY A 282 -12.91 -6.38 -18.41
CA GLY A 282 -14.12 -7.20 -18.43
C GLY A 282 -14.14 -8.33 -17.42
N LEU A 283 -15.16 -9.19 -17.51
CA LEU A 283 -15.46 -10.25 -16.53
C LEU A 283 -14.31 -11.24 -16.27
N PHE A 284 -13.45 -11.46 -17.27
CA PHE A 284 -12.25 -12.31 -17.20
C PHE A 284 -10.98 -11.52 -17.52
N GLY A 285 -11.07 -10.19 -17.44
CA GLY A 285 -9.96 -9.29 -17.65
C GLY A 285 -9.02 -9.31 -16.45
N THR A 286 -7.76 -8.98 -16.70
CA THR A 286 -6.87 -8.50 -15.63
C THR A 286 -7.08 -7.01 -15.36
N ASP A 287 -7.99 -6.36 -16.10
CA ASP A 287 -8.36 -4.93 -16.10
C ASP A 287 -7.19 -3.92 -16.16
N GLY A 288 -7.53 -2.64 -16.25
CA GLY A 288 -6.62 -1.52 -15.95
C GLY A 288 -6.51 -0.48 -17.05
N CYS A 289 -6.30 -0.86 -18.31
CA CYS A 289 -5.94 0.11 -19.35
C CYS A 289 -6.99 1.21 -19.61
N SER A 290 -8.27 0.95 -19.36
CA SER A 290 -9.36 1.93 -19.38
C SER A 290 -9.25 3.06 -18.36
N GLN A 291 -8.49 2.86 -17.28
CA GLN A 291 -8.32 3.80 -16.18
C GLN A 291 -6.97 4.53 -16.25
N CYS A 292 -6.13 4.21 -17.24
CA CYS A 292 -4.81 4.79 -17.45
C CYS A 292 -4.89 6.18 -18.08
N ASP A 293 -4.15 7.15 -17.55
CA ASP A 293 -4.08 8.50 -18.12
C ASP A 293 -3.11 8.60 -19.33
N PHE A 294 -2.35 7.54 -19.60
CA PHE A 294 -1.26 7.50 -20.59
C PHE A 294 -1.42 6.43 -21.68
N GLY A 295 -2.47 5.60 -21.61
CA GLY A 295 -2.65 4.44 -22.49
C GLY A 295 -1.62 3.32 -22.27
N ASN A 296 -1.48 2.43 -23.26
CA ASN A 296 -0.60 1.24 -23.19
C ASN A 296 0.70 1.35 -24.01
N SER A 297 0.88 2.43 -24.78
CA SER A 297 2.06 2.66 -25.63
C SER A 297 3.15 3.51 -24.98
N VAL A 298 2.81 4.22 -23.89
CA VAL A 298 3.76 5.02 -23.11
C VAL A 298 4.43 4.14 -22.05
N THR A 299 5.76 4.19 -21.96
CA THR A 299 6.53 3.52 -20.90
C THR A 299 6.61 4.42 -19.66
N ILE A 300 6.37 3.90 -18.47
CA ILE A 300 6.25 4.70 -17.23
C ILE A 300 7.49 5.57 -17.00
N GLY A 301 8.69 5.01 -17.12
CA GLY A 301 9.96 5.74 -16.91
C GLY A 301 10.18 6.93 -17.84
N SER A 302 9.53 6.95 -19.00
CA SER A 302 9.62 8.06 -19.96
C SER A 302 8.83 9.31 -19.52
N ILE A 303 7.91 9.18 -18.55
CA ILE A 303 7.05 10.27 -18.08
C ILE A 303 7.87 11.22 -17.18
N ASN A 304 7.69 12.54 -17.40
CA ASN A 304 8.41 13.64 -16.74
C ASN A 304 7.44 14.77 -16.35
#